data_AF-A0A969L256-F1
#
_entry.id   AF-A0A969L256-F1
#
_cell.length_a   1.000
_cell.length_b   1.000
_cell.length_c   1.000
_cell.angle_alpha   90.00
_cell.angle_beta   90.00
_cell.angle_gamma   90.00
#
_symmetry.space_group_name_H-M   'P 1'
#
loop_
_entity.id
_entity.type
_entity.pdbx_description
1 polymer ?
#
loop_
_entity_poly.entity_id
_entity_poly.type
_entity_poly.pdbx_seq_one_letter_code
_entity_poly.pdbx_strand_id
1 'polypeptide(L)'
;MSDNNNRPKDSELQAAEGPPDPELESLIAPQGYNPELVDDVATMETPAQQRRSAIRFMVISLILLAIGFWFCTPANLVVPENLDDPAPYGIEERPTPPSNKFLEDAMPRAVAEFKLVDLRKEKVFVDPFVGADIVQGTYLDGIGNPATVIMIQAKSYINARRYLENYKKLLEERTTVTEWKERLYIEENYIQWSAPDFGDRAYGLAWNNDRYFVAVTSPISATQQALAAAFPY
;
A
#
# COMPACT_ATOMS: atom_id res chain seq x y z
N MET A 1 78.24 73.39 -6.13
CA MET A 1 78.55 71.94 -6.16
C MET A 1 77.60 71.35 -7.19
N SER A 2 77.92 71.50 -8.48
CA SER A 2 78.84 70.64 -9.27
C SER A 2 78.23 69.26 -9.48
N ASP A 3 78.19 68.66 -10.65
CA ASP A 3 78.49 69.02 -12.04
C ASP A 3 78.08 67.80 -12.87
N ASN A 4 77.73 68.02 -14.13
CA ASN A 4 78.02 67.19 -15.30
C ASN A 4 77.71 65.67 -15.29
N ASN A 5 76.90 65.21 -16.25
CA ASN A 5 77.38 64.73 -17.56
C ASN A 5 78.57 63.77 -17.43
N ASN A 6 78.36 62.48 -17.75
CA ASN A 6 79.08 61.84 -18.85
C ASN A 6 78.83 60.33 -18.87
N ARG A 7 78.24 59.89 -19.98
CA ARG A 7 78.44 58.56 -20.57
C ARG A 7 79.93 58.40 -20.93
N PRO A 8 80.51 57.20 -20.83
CA PRO A 8 81.13 56.64 -22.04
C PRO A 8 80.90 55.12 -22.17
N LYS A 9 80.57 54.65 -23.39
CA LYS A 9 81.41 53.84 -24.31
C LYS A 9 81.35 52.34 -23.99
N ASP A 10 80.67 51.55 -24.81
CA ASP A 10 81.17 50.99 -26.08
C ASP A 10 82.25 49.94 -25.87
N SER A 11 81.85 48.72 -26.24
CA SER A 11 82.61 47.79 -27.08
C SER A 11 83.46 46.70 -26.44
N GLU A 12 83.14 45.50 -26.95
CA GLU A 12 84.02 44.36 -27.23
C GLU A 12 84.35 43.41 -26.08
N LEU A 13 83.82 42.19 -26.18
CA LEU A 13 84.57 40.98 -26.51
C LEU A 13 83.55 39.82 -26.55
N GLN A 14 83.11 39.46 -27.75
CA GLN A 14 83.63 38.37 -28.56
C GLN A 14 83.20 36.97 -28.09
N ALA A 15 82.59 36.29 -29.05
CA ALA A 15 82.19 34.90 -29.04
C ALA A 15 83.33 33.98 -28.60
N ALA A 16 83.00 32.99 -27.77
CA ALA A 16 83.67 31.72 -27.76
C ALA A 16 82.62 30.65 -28.10
N GLU A 17 82.72 30.16 -29.33
CA GLU A 17 82.06 28.95 -29.81
C GLU A 17 82.50 27.76 -28.93
N GLY A 18 81.51 27.07 -28.37
CA GLY A 18 81.63 25.69 -27.91
C GLY A 18 80.64 24.81 -28.70
N PRO A 19 80.94 23.53 -28.93
CA PRO A 19 80.17 22.65 -29.82
C PRO A 19 78.71 22.49 -29.35
N PRO A 20 77.77 22.15 -30.25
CA PRO A 20 76.34 22.15 -29.93
C PRO A 20 76.05 21.01 -28.94
N ASP A 21 75.60 21.38 -27.74
CA ASP A 21 75.06 20.43 -26.76
C ASP A 21 73.62 20.07 -27.21
N PRO A 22 73.29 18.79 -27.42
CA PRO A 22 72.07 18.36 -28.13
C PRO A 22 70.79 18.41 -27.28
N GLU A 23 70.68 19.32 -26.32
CA GLU A 23 69.46 19.53 -25.50
C GLU A 23 68.67 20.79 -25.86
N LEU A 24 69.00 21.46 -26.96
CA LEU A 24 68.33 22.67 -27.47
C LEU A 24 67.01 22.42 -28.23
N GLU A 25 66.44 21.22 -28.16
CA GLU A 25 65.09 20.90 -28.64
C GLU A 25 64.19 20.35 -27.51
N SER A 26 64.08 21.07 -26.39
CA SER A 26 62.92 20.95 -25.51
C SER A 26 62.62 22.30 -24.87
N LEU A 27 61.67 23.04 -25.44
CA LEU A 27 60.31 23.15 -24.89
C LEU A 27 60.14 24.34 -23.91
N ILE A 28 59.58 25.41 -24.49
CA ILE A 28 58.45 26.20 -23.96
C ILE A 28 58.76 27.36 -22.98
N ALA A 29 58.16 28.50 -23.35
CA ALA A 29 58.12 29.80 -22.69
C ALA A 29 57.70 29.78 -21.20
N PRO A 30 58.05 30.83 -20.42
CA PRO A 30 57.53 30.98 -19.06
C PRO A 30 56.06 31.39 -19.14
N GLN A 31 55.12 30.46 -18.96
CA GLN A 31 53.69 30.77 -18.88
C GLN A 31 53.11 30.28 -17.55
N GLY A 32 53.37 31.06 -16.51
CA GLY A 32 52.74 30.95 -15.19
C GLY A 32 51.52 31.85 -15.01
N TYR A 33 50.77 32.15 -16.08
CA TYR A 33 49.49 32.83 -16.00
C TYR A 33 48.44 31.95 -16.66
N ASN A 34 47.68 31.20 -15.83
CA ASN A 34 46.53 30.45 -16.31
C ASN A 34 45.25 31.28 -16.09
N PRO A 35 44.66 31.88 -17.14
CA PRO A 35 43.41 32.64 -17.02
C PRO A 35 42.19 31.77 -16.66
N GLU A 36 42.26 30.44 -16.84
CA GLU A 36 41.13 29.53 -16.54
C GLU A 36 40.87 29.40 -15.03
N LEU A 37 41.91 29.55 -14.19
CA LEU A 37 41.79 29.51 -12.73
C LEU A 37 41.06 30.73 -12.13
N VAL A 38 40.93 31.82 -12.88
CA VAL A 38 40.19 33.02 -12.45
C VAL A 38 38.69 32.87 -12.75
N ASP A 39 38.33 32.14 -13.81
CA ASP A 39 36.93 31.86 -14.16
C ASP A 39 36.29 30.80 -13.24
N ASP A 40 37.08 29.85 -12.70
CA ASP A 40 36.59 28.86 -11.73
C ASP A 40 36.22 29.46 -10.36
N VAL A 41 36.84 30.57 -9.96
CA VAL A 41 36.49 31.28 -8.71
C VAL A 41 35.28 32.20 -8.90
N ALA A 42 35.08 32.74 -10.11
CA ALA A 42 33.91 33.55 -10.46
C ALA A 42 32.63 32.72 -10.63
N THR A 43 32.75 31.41 -10.83
CA THR A 43 31.64 30.46 -11.02
C THR A 43 31.29 29.64 -9.78
N MET A 44 32.00 29.82 -8.65
CA MET A 44 31.55 29.26 -7.37
C MET A 44 30.29 29.98 -6.89
N GLU A 45 29.14 29.30 -6.97
CA GLU A 45 27.89 29.78 -6.37
C GLU A 45 28.15 30.16 -4.90
N THR A 46 27.83 31.40 -4.55
CA THR A 46 27.95 31.86 -3.16
C THR A 46 27.15 30.93 -2.22
N PRO A 47 27.53 30.75 -0.94
CA PRO A 47 26.77 29.91 0.00
C PRO A 47 25.29 30.31 0.11
N ALA A 48 24.96 31.58 -0.18
CA ALA A 48 23.60 32.07 -0.26
C ALA A 48 22.86 31.64 -1.54
N GLN A 49 23.54 31.54 -2.69
CA GLN A 49 22.99 30.98 -3.93
C GLN A 49 22.77 29.47 -3.81
N GLN A 50 23.72 28.72 -3.25
CA GLN A 50 23.55 27.29 -2.98
C GLN A 50 22.38 27.00 -2.01
N ARG A 51 22.19 27.85 -1.00
CA ARG A 51 21.02 27.76 -0.12
C ARG A 51 19.72 28.08 -0.86
N ARG A 52 19.70 29.08 -1.74
CA ARG A 52 18.52 29.43 -2.54
C ARG A 52 18.19 28.36 -3.59
N SER A 53 19.18 27.73 -4.21
CA SER A 53 18.98 26.62 -5.14
C SER A 53 18.51 25.37 -4.40
N ALA A 54 19.06 25.06 -3.23
CA ALA A 54 18.60 23.97 -2.36
C ALA A 54 17.17 24.17 -1.85
N ILE A 55 16.80 25.40 -1.44
CA ILE A 55 15.41 25.71 -1.03
C ILE A 55 14.46 25.59 -2.22
N ARG A 56 14.83 26.08 -3.40
CA ARG A 56 14.01 25.93 -4.62
C ARG A 56 13.84 24.46 -4.97
N PHE A 57 14.89 23.65 -4.91
CA PHE A 57 14.80 22.21 -5.14
C PHE A 57 13.89 21.54 -4.12
N MET A 58 14.04 21.82 -2.82
CA MET A 58 13.18 21.28 -1.76
C MET A 58 11.70 21.63 -1.97
N VAL A 59 11.40 22.88 -2.33
CA VAL A 59 10.02 23.33 -2.60
C VAL A 59 9.45 22.63 -3.83
N ILE A 60 10.23 22.51 -4.91
CA ILE A 60 9.82 21.80 -6.12
C ILE A 60 9.59 20.30 -5.81
N SER A 61 10.47 19.67 -5.05
CA SER A 61 10.30 18.27 -4.62
C SER A 61 9.06 18.08 -3.76
N LEU A 62 8.77 19.00 -2.83
CA LEU A 62 7.54 18.96 -2.02
C LEU A 62 6.28 19.12 -2.87
N ILE A 63 6.29 20.03 -3.86
CA ILE A 63 5.18 20.22 -4.79
C ILE A 63 5.00 18.97 -5.66
N LEU A 64 6.08 18.39 -6.19
CA LEU A 64 6.03 17.14 -6.96
C LEU A 64 5.55 15.96 -6.12
N LEU A 65 5.91 15.90 -4.84
CA LEU A 65 5.45 14.85 -3.91
C LEU A 65 3.97 15.05 -3.56
N ALA A 66 3.51 16.29 -3.39
CA ALA A 66 2.10 16.61 -3.18
C ALA A 66 1.24 16.33 -4.42
N ILE A 67 1.72 16.68 -5.61
CA ILE A 67 1.08 16.33 -6.89
C ILE A 67 1.08 14.80 -7.05
N GLY A 68 2.20 14.13 -6.77
CA GLY A 68 2.31 12.68 -6.76
C GLY A 68 1.30 12.04 -5.80
N PHE A 69 1.12 12.58 -4.60
CA PHE A 69 0.12 12.09 -3.65
C PHE A 69 -1.32 12.32 -4.13
N TRP A 70 -1.59 13.45 -4.78
CA TRP A 70 -2.89 13.80 -5.36
C TRP A 70 -3.26 12.96 -6.58
N PHE A 71 -2.27 12.50 -7.35
CA PHE A 71 -2.45 11.59 -8.48
C PHE A 71 -2.26 10.09 -8.11
N CYS A 72 -1.70 9.79 -6.93
CA CYS A 72 -1.58 8.44 -6.37
C CYS A 72 -2.68 8.10 -5.34
N THR A 73 -3.57 9.03 -4.97
CA THR A 73 -4.89 8.63 -4.46
C THR A 73 -5.59 7.85 -5.57
N PRO A 74 -6.07 6.62 -5.32
CA PRO A 74 -6.67 5.81 -6.37
C PRO A 74 -7.86 6.54 -6.95
N ALA A 75 -7.69 7.03 -8.18
CA ALA A 75 -8.76 7.38 -9.08
C ALA A 75 -9.55 6.10 -9.36
N ASN A 76 -10.53 5.80 -8.50
CA ASN A 76 -11.69 4.93 -8.73
C ASN A 76 -12.60 4.91 -7.48
N LEU A 77 -13.01 6.08 -7.00
CA LEU A 77 -14.22 6.21 -6.16
C LEU A 77 -15.30 6.93 -6.95
N VAL A 78 -15.64 6.34 -8.11
CA VAL A 78 -17.01 6.43 -8.60
C VAL A 78 -17.68 5.21 -8.01
N VAL A 79 -18.35 5.38 -6.87
CA VAL A 79 -19.35 4.41 -6.43
C VAL A 79 -20.49 4.53 -7.45
N PRO A 80 -20.79 3.49 -8.24
CA PRO A 80 -21.96 3.54 -9.11
C PRO A 80 -23.18 3.60 -8.20
N GLU A 81 -23.93 4.71 -8.23
CA GLU A 81 -25.17 4.92 -7.46
C GLU A 81 -26.31 3.93 -7.83
N ASN A 82 -26.06 2.90 -8.65
CA ASN A 82 -27.08 1.95 -9.10
C ASN A 82 -26.48 0.56 -9.41
N LEU A 83 -25.87 -0.08 -8.41
CA LEU A 83 -25.58 -1.52 -8.46
C LEU A 83 -26.28 -2.16 -7.28
N ASP A 84 -27.42 -2.81 -7.55
CA ASP A 84 -28.29 -3.45 -6.56
C ASP A 84 -27.51 -3.98 -5.34
N ASP A 85 -27.76 -3.31 -4.21
CA ASP A 85 -27.13 -3.56 -2.92
C ASP A 85 -27.35 -5.01 -2.50
N PRO A 86 -26.32 -5.73 -2.04
CA PRO A 86 -26.55 -7.01 -1.40
C PRO A 86 -27.06 -6.83 0.03
N ALA A 87 -28.20 -7.48 0.28
CA ALA A 87 -28.96 -7.67 1.52
C ALA A 87 -29.90 -6.51 1.95
N PRO A 88 -31.19 -6.79 2.25
CA PRO A 88 -32.25 -5.80 2.52
C PRO A 88 -32.15 -5.05 3.87
N TYR A 89 -31.01 -5.16 4.58
CA TYR A 89 -30.73 -4.45 5.81
C TYR A 89 -29.31 -3.90 5.74
N GLY A 90 -29.10 -2.64 6.12
CA GLY A 90 -27.77 -2.09 6.26
C GLY A 90 -26.95 -2.98 7.21
N ILE A 91 -25.78 -3.43 6.78
CA ILE A 91 -24.83 -4.17 7.64
C ILE A 91 -24.53 -3.34 8.92
N GLU A 92 -24.69 -2.02 8.83
CA GLU A 92 -24.66 -1.02 9.90
C GLU A 92 -25.69 -1.23 11.04
N GLU A 93 -26.85 -1.80 10.75
CA GLU A 93 -27.96 -1.91 11.72
C GLU A 93 -27.90 -3.20 12.56
N ARG A 94 -26.91 -4.05 12.31
CA ARG A 94 -26.84 -5.36 12.95
C ARG A 94 -26.30 -5.22 14.38
N PRO A 95 -27.03 -5.72 15.38
CA PRO A 95 -26.61 -5.60 16.77
C PRO A 95 -25.30 -6.38 16.98
N THR A 96 -24.43 -5.87 17.85
CA THR A 96 -23.33 -6.69 18.34
C THR A 96 -23.90 -7.81 19.22
N PRO A 97 -23.42 -9.06 19.10
CA PRO A 97 -23.81 -10.13 20.02
C PRO A 97 -23.65 -9.70 21.49
N PRO A 98 -24.55 -10.14 22.38
CA PRO A 98 -24.37 -9.95 23.81
C PRO A 98 -23.02 -10.54 24.24
N SER A 99 -22.45 -10.03 25.32
CA SER A 99 -21.20 -10.57 25.88
C SER A 99 -21.42 -11.97 26.48
N ASN A 100 -21.65 -12.98 25.64
CA ASN A 100 -21.65 -14.37 26.04
C ASN A 100 -20.20 -14.83 26.27
N LYS A 101 -20.02 -15.76 27.22
CA LYS A 101 -18.70 -16.34 27.53
C LYS A 101 -18.22 -17.32 26.44
N PHE A 102 -19.14 -17.80 25.59
CA PHE A 102 -18.88 -18.80 24.56
C PHE A 102 -19.46 -18.36 23.20
N LEU A 103 -18.72 -18.61 22.13
CA LEU A 103 -19.06 -18.18 20.77
C LEU A 103 -20.22 -19.00 20.18
N GLU A 104 -20.35 -20.24 20.66
CA GLU A 104 -21.41 -21.19 20.31
C GLU A 104 -22.78 -20.70 20.73
N ASP A 105 -22.86 -20.02 21.87
CA ASP A 105 -24.10 -19.46 22.40
C ASP A 105 -24.59 -18.26 21.58
N ALA A 106 -23.70 -17.68 20.76
CA ALA A 106 -24.06 -16.64 19.81
C ALA A 106 -24.58 -17.21 18.47
N MET A 107 -24.54 -18.52 18.22
CA MET A 107 -25.20 -19.10 17.03
C MET A 107 -26.68 -19.39 17.33
N PRO A 108 -27.64 -18.70 16.68
CA PRO A 108 -29.05 -18.99 16.91
C PRO A 108 -29.42 -20.41 16.46
N ARG A 109 -30.29 -21.10 17.20
CA ARG A 109 -30.77 -22.43 16.79
C ARG A 109 -31.67 -22.40 15.56
N ALA A 110 -32.33 -21.26 15.33
CA ALA A 110 -33.14 -20.99 14.15
C ALA A 110 -32.99 -19.53 13.74
N VAL A 111 -33.00 -19.27 12.44
CA VAL A 111 -32.87 -17.94 11.83
C VAL A 111 -33.91 -17.85 10.71
N ALA A 112 -35.01 -17.11 10.92
CA ALA A 112 -36.18 -17.15 10.03
C ALA A 112 -36.62 -18.60 9.74
N GLU A 113 -36.59 -19.05 8.48
CA GLU A 113 -36.96 -20.40 8.07
C GLU A 113 -35.82 -21.43 8.22
N PHE A 114 -34.60 -20.96 8.53
CA PHE A 114 -33.42 -21.79 8.64
C PHE A 114 -33.31 -22.46 10.00
N LYS A 115 -32.96 -23.75 10.01
CA LYS A 115 -32.70 -24.53 11.23
C LYS A 115 -31.25 -24.98 11.29
N LEU A 116 -30.59 -24.74 12.42
CA LEU A 116 -29.24 -25.22 12.67
C LEU A 116 -29.26 -26.76 12.82
N VAL A 117 -28.51 -27.45 11.97
CA VAL A 117 -28.42 -28.93 11.97
C VAL A 117 -27.07 -29.47 12.43
N ASP A 118 -26.01 -28.67 12.28
CA ASP A 118 -24.66 -29.03 12.74
C ASP A 118 -23.98 -27.79 13.32
N LEU A 119 -23.25 -27.98 14.41
CA LEU A 119 -22.47 -26.93 15.07
C LEU A 119 -21.11 -27.49 15.45
N ARG A 120 -20.08 -27.02 14.77
CA ARG A 120 -18.69 -27.45 14.98
C ARG A 120 -17.89 -26.32 15.60
N LYS A 121 -17.15 -26.66 16.66
CA LYS A 121 -16.10 -25.81 17.20
C LYS A 121 -14.78 -26.29 16.63
N GLU A 122 -14.14 -25.44 15.85
CA GLU A 122 -12.82 -25.72 15.31
C GLU A 122 -11.80 -24.79 15.97
N LYS A 123 -10.82 -25.39 16.65
CA LYS A 123 -9.61 -24.68 17.08
C LYS A 123 -8.62 -24.79 15.93
N VAL A 124 -8.46 -23.74 15.13
CA VAL A 124 -7.68 -23.85 13.89
C VAL A 124 -6.36 -23.08 13.98
N PHE A 125 -5.29 -23.81 13.66
CA PHE A 125 -3.94 -23.32 13.38
C PHE A 125 -3.60 -23.59 11.90
N VAL A 126 -4.49 -23.18 10.99
CA VAL A 126 -4.33 -23.23 9.53
C VAL A 126 -5.04 -22.00 8.93
N ASP A 127 -4.44 -21.37 7.93
CA ASP A 127 -4.97 -20.18 7.24
C ASP A 127 -6.44 -20.34 6.81
N PRO A 128 -7.25 -19.26 6.87
CA PRO A 128 -6.87 -17.84 6.98
C PRO A 128 -7.00 -17.26 8.40
N PHE A 129 -7.37 -18.08 9.38
CA PHE A 129 -7.84 -17.65 10.70
C PHE A 129 -6.91 -18.10 11.83
N VAL A 130 -5.61 -17.97 11.63
CA VAL A 130 -4.57 -18.45 12.56
C VAL A 130 -4.81 -17.92 13.98
N GLY A 131 -4.98 -18.84 14.95
CA GLY A 131 -5.10 -18.53 16.37
C GLY A 131 -6.48 -17.99 16.79
N ALA A 132 -7.49 -18.06 15.92
CA ALA A 132 -8.87 -17.72 16.24
C ALA A 132 -9.66 -18.94 16.76
N ASP A 133 -10.58 -18.72 17.69
CA ASP A 133 -11.65 -19.68 17.97
C ASP A 133 -12.74 -19.52 16.92
N ILE A 134 -13.02 -20.59 16.17
CA ILE A 134 -14.01 -20.60 15.09
C ILE A 134 -15.20 -21.45 15.54
N VAL A 135 -16.39 -20.92 15.30
CA VAL A 135 -17.62 -21.69 15.35
C VAL A 135 -18.22 -21.71 13.96
N GLN A 136 -18.46 -22.92 13.45
CA GLN A 136 -19.13 -23.16 12.18
C GLN A 136 -20.49 -23.79 12.45
N GLY A 137 -21.55 -23.15 11.97
CA GLY A 137 -22.92 -23.67 12.00
C GLY A 137 -23.41 -23.99 10.59
N THR A 138 -23.97 -25.18 10.37
CA THR A 138 -24.66 -25.51 9.12
C THR A 138 -26.17 -25.42 9.37
N TYR A 139 -26.84 -24.64 8.53
CA TYR A 139 -28.27 -24.43 8.53
C TYR A 139 -28.90 -25.05 7.29
N LEU A 140 -30.12 -25.57 7.44
CA LEU A 140 -30.96 -25.97 6.32
C LEU A 140 -32.18 -25.07 6.24
N ASP A 141 -32.56 -24.65 5.03
CA ASP A 141 -33.84 -23.98 4.80
C ASP A 141 -35.04 -24.95 4.90
N GLY A 142 -36.26 -24.44 4.69
CA GLY A 142 -37.49 -25.24 4.76
C GLY A 142 -37.60 -26.38 3.74
N ILE A 143 -36.75 -26.39 2.70
CA ILE A 143 -36.76 -27.35 1.61
C ILE A 143 -35.52 -28.28 1.65
N GLY A 144 -34.56 -27.99 2.53
CA GLY A 144 -33.36 -28.79 2.77
C GLY A 144 -32.08 -28.27 2.11
N ASN A 145 -32.07 -27.04 1.58
CA ASN A 145 -30.84 -26.47 1.01
C ASN A 145 -29.88 -26.01 2.11
N PRO A 146 -28.58 -26.33 1.99
CA PRO A 146 -27.61 -25.99 3.02
C PRO A 146 -27.05 -24.57 2.89
N ALA A 147 -26.80 -23.93 4.03
CA ALA A 147 -25.94 -22.77 4.15
C ALA A 147 -25.07 -22.88 5.41
N THR A 148 -23.83 -22.42 5.33
CA THR A 148 -22.86 -22.48 6.42
C THR A 148 -22.56 -21.08 6.92
N VAL A 149 -22.59 -20.89 8.24
CA VAL A 149 -22.15 -19.67 8.91
C VAL A 149 -20.87 -19.95 9.67
N ILE A 150 -19.82 -19.20 9.35
CA ILE A 150 -18.55 -19.18 10.07
C ILE A 150 -18.55 -17.91 10.91
N MET A 151 -18.30 -18.03 12.21
CA MET A 151 -18.22 -16.89 13.11
C MET A 151 -16.94 -16.95 13.93
N ILE A 152 -16.29 -15.79 14.08
CA ILE A 152 -15.05 -15.61 14.84
C ILE A 152 -15.21 -14.41 15.76
N GLN A 153 -14.91 -14.58 17.05
CA GLN A 153 -14.79 -13.45 17.97
C GLN A 153 -13.42 -12.80 17.84
N ALA A 154 -13.39 -11.56 17.38
CA ALA A 154 -12.20 -10.74 17.30
C ALA A 154 -12.03 -9.89 18.57
N LYS A 155 -10.78 -9.72 19.02
CA LYS A 155 -10.46 -8.85 20.17
C LYS A 155 -10.59 -7.35 19.84
N SER A 156 -10.64 -7.00 18.56
CA SER A 156 -10.71 -5.63 18.06
C SER A 156 -11.20 -5.61 16.62
N TYR A 157 -11.71 -4.46 16.19
CA TYR A 157 -12.08 -4.18 14.80
C TYR A 157 -10.93 -4.50 13.83
N ILE A 158 -9.69 -4.12 14.19
CA ILE A 158 -8.49 -4.39 13.38
C ILE A 158 -8.30 -5.89 13.15
N ASN A 159 -8.53 -6.72 14.17
CA ASN A 159 -8.43 -8.17 14.02
C ASN A 159 -9.59 -8.73 13.17
N ALA A 160 -10.81 -8.23 13.34
CA ALA A 160 -11.94 -8.64 12.51
C ALA A 160 -11.71 -8.32 11.03
N ARG A 161 -11.17 -7.13 10.73
CA ARG A 161 -10.78 -6.72 9.37
C ARG A 161 -9.67 -7.61 8.80
N ARG A 162 -8.65 -7.95 9.58
CA ARG A 162 -7.59 -8.89 9.14
C ARG A 162 -8.15 -10.26 8.77
N TYR A 163 -9.15 -10.77 9.50
CA TYR A 163 -9.80 -12.03 9.14
C TYR A 163 -10.54 -11.92 7.80
N LEU A 164 -11.21 -10.80 7.54
CA LEU A 164 -11.86 -10.53 6.26
C LEU A 164 -10.87 -10.47 5.10
N GLU A 165 -9.77 -9.74 5.26
CA GLU A 165 -8.69 -9.63 4.26
C GLU A 165 -8.02 -10.99 3.99
N ASN A 166 -7.71 -11.76 5.04
CA ASN A 166 -7.15 -13.10 4.88
C ASN A 166 -8.14 -14.07 4.22
N TYR A 167 -9.44 -13.92 4.51
CA TYR A 167 -10.46 -14.75 3.89
C TYR A 167 -10.59 -14.45 2.38
N LYS A 168 -10.56 -13.16 2.00
CA LYS A 168 -10.47 -12.75 0.59
C LYS A 168 -9.27 -13.40 -0.10
N LYS A 169 -8.08 -13.27 0.48
CA LYS A 169 -6.85 -13.87 -0.06
C LYS A 169 -6.98 -15.38 -0.25
N LEU A 170 -7.58 -16.09 0.72
CA LEU A 170 -7.84 -17.52 0.60
C LEU A 170 -8.80 -17.86 -0.55
N LEU A 171 -9.84 -17.05 -0.77
CA LEU A 171 -10.74 -17.24 -1.90
C LEU A 171 -10.00 -17.06 -3.23
N GLU A 172 -9.18 -16.01 -3.35
CA GLU A 172 -8.37 -15.74 -4.54
C GLU A 172 -7.35 -16.87 -4.83
N GLU A 173 -6.77 -17.47 -3.79
CA GLU A 173 -5.79 -18.56 -3.94
C GLU A 173 -6.43 -19.92 -4.27
N ARG A 174 -7.68 -20.16 -3.84
CA ARG A 174 -8.32 -21.48 -3.91
C ARG A 174 -9.38 -21.63 -4.98
N THR A 175 -9.90 -20.53 -5.52
CA THR A 175 -10.96 -20.58 -6.53
C THR A 175 -10.89 -19.41 -7.50
N THR A 176 -11.48 -19.61 -8.68
CA THR A 176 -11.72 -18.52 -9.63
C THR A 176 -13.06 -17.88 -9.28
N VAL A 177 -13.00 -16.69 -8.70
CA VAL A 177 -14.20 -15.90 -8.39
C VAL A 177 -14.68 -15.20 -9.65
N THR A 178 -15.93 -15.42 -10.03
CA THR A 178 -16.57 -14.83 -11.20
C THR A 178 -17.13 -13.43 -10.90
N GLU A 179 -17.58 -13.19 -9.66
CA GLU A 179 -18.09 -11.87 -9.24
C GLU A 179 -17.58 -11.51 -7.86
N TRP A 180 -17.13 -10.27 -7.71
CA TRP A 180 -16.70 -9.68 -6.46
C TRP A 180 -17.51 -8.42 -6.18
N LYS A 181 -18.02 -8.29 -4.95
CA LYS A 181 -18.47 -7.02 -4.37
C LYS A 181 -17.78 -6.83 -3.03
N GLU A 182 -17.15 -5.67 -2.81
CA GLU A 182 -16.47 -5.42 -1.55
C GLU A 182 -16.58 -3.96 -1.11
N ARG A 183 -16.58 -3.76 0.20
CA ARG A 183 -16.41 -2.46 0.85
C ARG A 183 -15.45 -2.70 2.02
N LEU A 184 -14.24 -2.14 1.96
CA LEU A 184 -13.21 -2.26 3.00
C LEU A 184 -12.79 -0.87 3.49
N TYR A 185 -13.78 -0.05 3.86
CA TYR A 185 -13.55 1.31 4.36
C TYR A 185 -13.43 1.35 5.89
N ILE A 186 -13.13 2.53 6.45
CA ILE A 186 -12.96 2.72 7.91
C ILE A 186 -14.20 2.20 8.67
N GLU A 187 -15.38 2.32 8.07
CA GLU A 187 -16.65 1.81 8.60
C GLU A 187 -17.26 0.83 7.57
N GLU A 188 -17.92 -0.22 8.06
CA GLU A 188 -18.63 -1.26 7.28
C GLU A 188 -17.77 -2.10 6.34
N ASN A 189 -17.05 -3.09 6.88
CA ASN A 189 -16.27 -3.99 6.03
C ASN A 189 -17.08 -5.23 5.64
N TYR A 190 -17.23 -5.46 4.33
CA TYR A 190 -17.73 -6.70 3.80
C TYR A 190 -17.04 -7.11 2.50
N ILE A 191 -17.07 -8.41 2.23
CA ILE A 191 -16.77 -9.01 0.94
C ILE A 191 -17.88 -9.97 0.56
N GLN A 192 -18.32 -9.93 -0.67
CA GLN A 192 -19.26 -10.85 -1.27
C GLN A 192 -18.63 -11.44 -2.52
N TRP A 193 -18.82 -12.73 -2.73
CA TRP A 193 -18.26 -13.43 -3.87
C TRP A 193 -19.27 -14.39 -4.50
N SER A 194 -19.06 -14.62 -5.80
CA SER A 194 -19.66 -15.69 -6.59
C SER A 194 -18.53 -16.48 -7.25
N ALA A 195 -18.44 -17.76 -6.95
CA ALA A 195 -17.46 -18.69 -7.48
C ALA A 195 -18.13 -20.06 -7.68
N PRO A 196 -18.96 -20.24 -8.73
CA PRO A 196 -19.82 -21.41 -8.91
C PRO A 196 -19.10 -22.76 -8.79
N ASP A 197 -17.83 -22.81 -9.15
CA ASP A 197 -16.99 -24.03 -9.10
C ASP A 197 -16.49 -24.38 -7.70
N PHE A 198 -16.77 -23.55 -6.68
CA PHE A 198 -16.25 -23.70 -5.31
C PHE A 198 -17.18 -24.50 -4.37
N GLY A 199 -18.03 -25.36 -4.92
CA GLY A 199 -18.88 -26.30 -4.18
C GLY A 199 -19.74 -25.62 -3.11
N ASP A 200 -19.62 -26.07 -1.86
CA ASP A 200 -20.43 -25.57 -0.73
C ASP A 200 -20.18 -24.08 -0.38
N ARG A 201 -19.14 -23.48 -0.97
CA ARG A 201 -18.76 -22.07 -0.80
C ARG A 201 -18.92 -21.26 -2.09
N ALA A 202 -19.71 -21.78 -3.05
CA ALA A 202 -19.90 -21.14 -4.34
C ALA A 202 -20.37 -19.69 -4.21
N TYR A 203 -21.28 -19.42 -3.29
CA TYR A 203 -21.75 -18.07 -2.98
C TYR A 203 -21.43 -17.76 -1.54
N GLY A 204 -21.03 -16.52 -1.26
CA GLY A 204 -20.94 -16.08 0.11
C GLY A 204 -20.84 -14.58 0.32
N LEU A 205 -21.10 -14.20 1.56
CA LEU A 205 -21.00 -12.86 2.10
C LEU A 205 -20.30 -12.96 3.45
N ALA A 206 -19.24 -12.19 3.64
CA ALA A 206 -18.56 -12.06 4.91
C ALA A 206 -18.46 -10.58 5.30
N TRP A 207 -18.66 -10.28 6.58
CA TRP A 207 -18.61 -8.93 7.12
C TRP A 207 -18.00 -8.92 8.53
N ASN A 208 -17.69 -7.72 9.01
CA ASN A 208 -17.36 -7.51 10.42
C ASN A 208 -18.34 -6.53 11.10
N ASN A 209 -18.49 -6.66 12.42
CA ASN A 209 -19.32 -5.79 13.26
C ASN A 209 -18.55 -5.33 14.52
N ASP A 210 -17.32 -4.84 14.31
CA ASP A 210 -16.29 -4.46 15.31
C ASP A 210 -15.74 -5.57 16.19
N ARG A 211 -16.58 -6.53 16.58
CA ARG A 211 -16.25 -7.59 17.53
C ARG A 211 -16.26 -8.98 16.90
N TYR A 212 -16.99 -9.18 15.81
CA TYR A 212 -17.03 -10.46 15.12
C TYR A 212 -16.68 -10.31 13.66
N PHE A 213 -16.11 -11.38 13.12
CA PHE A 213 -16.15 -11.68 11.70
C PHE A 213 -17.22 -12.75 11.52
N VAL A 214 -18.13 -12.53 10.57
CA VAL A 214 -19.19 -13.47 10.22
C VAL A 214 -19.12 -13.71 8.72
N ALA A 215 -19.19 -14.97 8.29
CA ALA A 215 -19.26 -15.35 6.89
C ALA A 215 -20.38 -16.35 6.67
N VAL A 216 -21.26 -16.07 5.71
CA VAL A 216 -22.36 -16.95 5.30
C VAL A 216 -22.07 -17.46 3.89
N THR A 217 -22.05 -18.77 3.70
CA THR A 217 -21.77 -19.42 2.42
C THR A 217 -22.82 -20.46 2.06
N SER A 218 -23.04 -20.69 0.76
CA SER A 218 -23.91 -21.77 0.27
C SER A 218 -23.52 -22.16 -1.15
N PRO A 219 -23.82 -23.40 -1.60
CA PRO A 219 -23.85 -23.71 -3.03
C PRO A 219 -24.97 -23.00 -3.80
N ILE A 220 -25.96 -22.41 -3.12
CA ILE A 220 -27.12 -21.76 -3.73
C ILE A 220 -27.19 -20.28 -3.32
N SER A 221 -27.13 -19.38 -4.30
CA SER A 221 -27.12 -17.93 -4.07
C SER A 221 -28.34 -17.45 -3.27
N ALA A 222 -29.55 -17.90 -3.60
CA ALA A 222 -30.77 -17.50 -2.89
C ALA A 222 -30.76 -17.93 -1.41
N THR A 223 -30.32 -19.16 -1.12
CA THR A 223 -30.19 -19.68 0.24
C THR A 223 -29.14 -18.88 1.04
N GLN A 224 -28.01 -18.57 0.42
CA GLN A 224 -26.97 -17.71 1.01
C GLN A 224 -27.52 -16.33 1.39
N GLN A 225 -28.18 -15.66 0.45
CA GLN A 225 -28.71 -14.31 0.63
C GLN A 225 -29.79 -14.27 1.70
N ALA A 226 -30.73 -15.23 1.69
CA ALA A 226 -31.82 -15.29 2.65
C ALA A 226 -31.31 -15.50 4.08
N LEU A 227 -30.34 -16.41 4.28
CA LEU A 227 -29.74 -16.60 5.60
C LEU A 227 -28.92 -15.37 6.01
N ALA A 228 -28.10 -14.83 5.11
CA ALA A 228 -27.28 -13.67 5.41
C ALA A 228 -28.11 -12.42 5.76
N ALA A 229 -29.28 -12.25 5.15
CA ALA A 229 -30.22 -11.17 5.46
C ALA A 229 -30.91 -11.34 6.81
N ALA A 230 -31.26 -12.58 7.18
CA ALA A 230 -31.95 -12.87 8.43
C ALA A 230 -31.01 -13.07 9.62
N PHE A 231 -29.71 -13.26 9.39
CA PHE A 231 -28.75 -13.51 10.45
C PHE A 231 -28.63 -12.28 11.37
N PRO A 232 -28.74 -12.45 12.69
CA PRO A 232 -28.94 -11.34 13.62
C PRO A 232 -27.68 -10.49 13.89
N TYR A 233 -26.55 -10.78 13.24
CA TYR A 233 -25.24 -10.19 13.52
C TYR A 233 -24.52 -9.78 12.25
#